data_AF-A0A9D6UT84-F1
#
_entry.id   AF-A0A9D6UT84-F1
#
_cell.length_a   1.000
_cell.length_b   1.000
_cell.length_c   1.000
_cell.angle_alpha   90.00
_cell.angle_beta   90.00
_cell.angle_gamma   90.00
#
_symmetry.space_group_name_H-M   'P 1'
#
loop_
_entity.id
_entity.type
_entity.pdbx_description
1 polymer ?
#
loop_
_entity_poly.entity_id
_entity_poly.type
_entity_poly.pdbx_seq_one_letter_code
_entity_poly.pdbx_strand_id
1 'polypeptide(L)'
;MRAYSAYILTNLRLTARDRLVVFFNFLFPLVFFFAFGEGFGARTSSGALAQVVAMVLMIGILGSGFFGAGMRATTDRETGILRRFKVAPITPAPILAAGVITGWVLFMPTVVFFLAIA
;
A
#
# COMPACT_ATOMS: atom_id res chain seq x y z
N MET A 1 -21.61 -13.09 -1.87
CA MET A 1 -21.48 -11.61 -1.81
C MET A 1 -21.15 -11.12 -0.39
N ARG A 2 -22.01 -11.32 0.63
CA ARG A 2 -21.77 -10.84 2.01
C ARG A 2 -20.46 -11.36 2.65
N ALA A 3 -20.10 -12.61 2.42
CA ALA A 3 -18.84 -13.17 2.93
C ALA A 3 -17.59 -12.55 2.27
N TYR A 4 -17.68 -12.16 0.99
CA TYR A 4 -16.57 -11.53 0.27
C TYR A 4 -16.32 -10.10 0.76
N SER A 5 -17.38 -9.31 0.92
CA SER A 5 -17.25 -7.97 1.49
C SER A 5 -16.78 -7.99 2.94
N ALA A 6 -17.25 -8.95 3.74
CA ALA A 6 -16.77 -9.15 5.10
C ALA A 6 -15.26 -9.50 5.14
N TYR A 7 -14.80 -10.34 4.22
CA TYR A 7 -13.37 -10.66 4.11
C TYR A 7 -12.54 -9.43 3.71
N ILE A 8 -12.98 -8.66 2.72
CA ILE A 8 -12.32 -7.42 2.30
C ILE A 8 -12.23 -6.44 3.46
N LEU A 9 -13.32 -6.20 4.17
CA LEU A 9 -13.34 -5.26 5.30
C LEU A 9 -12.42 -5.73 6.44
N THR A 10 -12.38 -7.03 6.70
CA THR A 10 -11.48 -7.62 7.70
C THR A 10 -10.03 -7.44 7.27
N ASN A 11 -9.70 -7.76 6.01
CA ASN A 11 -8.36 -7.60 5.47
C ASN A 11 -7.91 -6.14 5.51
N LEU A 12 -8.79 -5.21 5.13
CA LEU A 12 -8.55 -3.77 5.20
C LEU A 12 -8.26 -3.31 6.63
N ARG A 13 -9.09 -3.71 7.60
CA ARG A 13 -8.92 -3.32 9.00
C ARG A 13 -7.64 -3.89 9.61
N LEU A 14 -7.27 -5.13 9.28
CA LEU A 14 -6.02 -5.73 9.73
C LEU A 14 -4.82 -5.02 9.11
N THR A 15 -4.85 -4.80 7.80
CA THR A 15 -3.76 -4.19 7.04
C THR A 15 -3.57 -2.72 7.43
N ALA A 16 -4.64 -1.97 7.71
CA ALA A 16 -4.56 -0.59 8.19
C ALA A 16 -3.92 -0.45 9.58
N ARG A 17 -3.94 -1.53 10.38
CA ARG A 17 -3.35 -1.57 11.73
C ARG A 17 -1.93 -2.11 11.74
N ASP A 18 -1.47 -2.63 10.60
CA ASP A 18 -0.10 -3.11 10.45
C ASP A 18 0.84 -1.92 10.33
N ARG A 19 1.75 -1.79 11.30
CA ARG A 19 2.74 -0.71 11.37
C ARG A 19 3.69 -0.73 10.17
N LEU A 20 4.02 -1.91 9.64
CA LEU A 20 4.88 -2.03 8.46
C LEU A 20 4.17 -1.49 7.22
N VAL A 21 2.87 -1.76 7.07
CA VAL A 21 2.08 -1.22 5.97
C VAL A 21 2.04 0.31 6.03
N VAL A 22 1.75 0.88 7.20
CA VAL A 22 1.74 2.34 7.39
C VAL A 22 3.12 2.94 7.10
N PHE A 23 4.20 2.27 7.54
CA PHE A 23 5.56 2.68 7.25
C PHE A 23 5.83 2.75 5.73
N PHE A 24 5.60 1.65 5.00
CA PHE A 24 5.90 1.59 3.56
C PHE A 24 4.97 2.41 2.69
N ASN A 25 3.69 2.58 3.08
CA ASN A 25 2.74 3.38 2.30
C ASN A 25 2.83 4.87 2.57
N PHE A 26 3.37 5.30 3.71
CA PHE A 26 3.35 6.71 4.09
C PHE A 26 4.72 7.23 4.50
N LEU A 27 5.29 6.73 5.60
CA LEU A 27 6.52 7.28 6.17
C LEU A 27 7.72 7.15 5.21
N PHE A 28 7.84 6.01 4.54
CA PHE A 28 8.93 5.75 3.61
C PHE A 28 8.89 6.69 2.39
N PRO A 29 7.78 6.82 1.63
CA PRO A 29 7.64 7.84 0.59
C PRO A 29 7.86 9.27 1.11
N LEU A 30 7.42 9.59 2.33
CA LEU A 30 7.56 10.93 2.90
C LEU A 30 9.02 11.34 3.10
N VAL A 31 9.88 10.42 3.54
CA VAL A 31 11.33 10.67 3.65
C VAL A 31 11.92 11.01 2.28
N PHE A 32 11.55 10.26 1.24
CA PHE A 32 11.99 10.52 -0.12
C PHE A 32 11.44 11.81 -0.70
N PHE A 33 10.23 12.23 -0.32
CA PHE A 33 9.66 13.50 -0.76
C PHE A 33 10.52 14.68 -0.32
N PHE A 34 10.96 14.73 0.93
CA PHE A 34 11.86 15.79 1.39
C PHE A 34 13.26 15.66 0.78
N ALA A 35 13.81 14.44 0.72
CA ALA A 35 15.15 14.22 0.16
C ALA A 35 15.23 14.61 -1.33
N PHE A 36 14.25 14.20 -2.13
CA PHE A 36 14.16 14.56 -3.54
C PHE A 36 13.70 16.00 -3.74
N GLY A 37 12.84 16.53 -2.86
CA GLY A 37 12.42 17.93 -2.88
C GLY A 37 13.60 18.89 -2.79
N GLU A 38 14.52 18.64 -1.85
CA GLU A 38 15.76 19.40 -1.73
C GLU A 38 16.74 19.08 -2.86
N GLY A 39 16.97 17.79 -3.16
CA GLY A 39 17.98 17.35 -4.13
C GLY A 39 17.69 17.75 -5.58
N PHE A 40 16.42 17.79 -5.99
CA PHE A 40 16.00 18.17 -7.34
C PHE A 40 15.45 19.60 -7.43
N GLY A 41 15.53 20.38 -6.34
CA GLY A 41 15.10 21.77 -6.33
C GLY A 41 13.60 21.93 -6.62
N ALA A 42 12.74 21.16 -5.96
CA ALA A 42 11.29 21.20 -6.17
C ALA A 42 10.67 22.60 -6.00
N ARG A 43 11.30 23.49 -5.24
CA ARG A 43 10.88 24.89 -5.06
C ARG A 43 11.15 25.79 -6.28
N THR A 44 11.97 25.35 -7.24
CA THR A 44 12.42 26.19 -8.36
C THR A 44 11.41 26.29 -9.48
N SER A 45 10.57 25.27 -9.67
CA SER A 45 9.53 25.25 -10.70
C SER A 45 8.45 24.22 -10.37
N SER A 46 7.24 24.44 -10.87
CA SER A 46 6.14 23.47 -10.78
C SER A 46 6.48 22.15 -11.48
N GLY A 47 7.30 22.19 -12.53
CA GLY A 47 7.79 21.00 -13.23
C GLY A 47 8.70 20.13 -12.35
N ALA A 48 9.64 20.74 -11.62
CA ALA A 48 10.53 20.03 -10.70
C ALA A 48 9.74 19.40 -9.53
N LEU A 49 8.74 20.11 -9.00
CA LEU A 49 7.86 19.58 -7.97
C LEU A 49 7.03 18.38 -8.46
N ALA A 50 6.43 18.49 -9.65
CA ALA A 50 5.68 17.38 -10.26
C ALA A 50 6.57 16.15 -10.49
N GLN A 51 7.83 16.35 -10.89
CA GLN A 51 8.80 15.25 -11.04
C GLN A 51 9.08 14.56 -9.70
N VAL A 52 9.29 15.32 -8.63
CA VAL A 52 9.52 14.76 -7.27
C VAL A 52 8.30 13.97 -6.81
N VAL A 53 7.10 14.50 -7.00
CA VAL A 53 5.85 13.80 -6.67
C VAL A 53 5.74 12.49 -7.45
N ALA A 54 6.01 12.50 -8.75
CA ALA A 54 5.98 11.30 -9.59
C ALA A 54 6.99 10.23 -9.10
N MET A 55 8.21 10.64 -8.74
CA MET A 55 9.23 9.73 -8.19
C MET A 55 8.78 9.11 -6.87
N VAL A 56 8.24 9.92 -5.96
CA VAL A 56 7.77 9.48 -4.64
C VAL A 56 6.59 8.51 -4.77
N LEU A 57 5.63 8.81 -5.64
CA LEU A 57 4.49 7.92 -5.91
C LEU A 57 4.94 6.61 -6.54
N MET A 58 5.88 6.63 -7.49
CA MET A 58 6.46 5.41 -8.05
C MET A 58 7.14 4.55 -6.98
N ILE A 59 7.93 5.16 -6.11
CA ILE A 59 8.56 4.45 -4.97
C ILE A 59 7.50 3.87 -4.04
N GLY A 60 6.42 4.62 -3.75
CA GLY A 60 5.31 4.14 -2.93
C GLY A 60 4.58 2.93 -3.53
N ILE A 61 4.33 2.93 -4.84
CA ILE A 61 3.73 1.79 -5.55
C ILE A 61 4.65 0.57 -5.49
N LEU A 62 5.94 0.74 -5.79
CA LEU A 62 6.92 -0.34 -5.71
C LEU A 62 7.09 -0.85 -4.27
N GLY A 63 7.12 0.06 -3.30
CA GLY A 63 7.22 -0.25 -1.88
C GLY A 63 6.05 -1.08 -1.35
N SER A 64 4.83 -0.60 -1.61
CA SER A 64 3.59 -1.25 -1.18
C SER A 64 3.34 -2.59 -1.86
N GLY A 65 3.65 -2.69 -3.16
CA GLY A 65 3.52 -3.91 -3.95
C GLY A 65 4.60 -4.94 -3.64
N PHE A 66 5.88 -4.58 -3.85
CA PHE A 66 7.00 -5.52 -3.74
C PHE A 66 7.25 -5.93 -2.28
N PHE A 67 7.44 -4.96 -1.38
CA PHE A 67 7.71 -5.25 0.03
C PHE A 67 6.41 -5.52 0.79
N GLY A 68 5.43 -4.63 0.66
CA GLY A 68 4.19 -4.71 1.44
C GLY A 68 3.37 -5.96 1.15
N ALA A 69 3.19 -6.35 -0.11
CA ALA A 69 2.42 -7.57 -0.44
C ALA A 69 3.25 -8.85 -0.22
N GLY A 70 4.55 -8.82 -0.54
CA GLY A 70 5.46 -9.95 -0.32
C GLY A 70 5.58 -10.34 1.15
N MET A 71 5.83 -9.36 2.03
CA MET A 71 5.90 -9.60 3.48
C MET A 71 4.56 -10.14 4.02
N ARG A 72 3.42 -9.55 3.61
CA ARG A 72 2.10 -10.04 4.03
C ARG A 72 1.84 -11.47 3.59
N ALA A 73 2.19 -11.83 2.36
CA ALA A 73 2.05 -13.21 1.88
C ALA A 73 2.88 -14.20 2.71
N THR A 74 4.09 -13.81 3.10
CA THR A 74 4.94 -14.60 4.01
C THR A 74 4.33 -14.70 5.41
N THR A 75 3.87 -13.59 6.00
CA THR A 75 3.22 -13.59 7.31
C THR A 75 1.95 -14.44 7.32
N ASP A 76 1.10 -14.34 6.28
CA ASP A 76 -0.12 -15.15 6.15
C ASP A 76 0.20 -16.64 6.02
N ARG A 77 1.34 -16.99 5.40
CA ARG A 77 1.85 -18.37 5.31
C ARG A 77 2.34 -18.87 6.67
N GLU A 78 3.14 -18.08 7.37
CA GLU A 78 3.76 -18.45 8.66
C GLU A 78 2.73 -18.58 9.79
N THR A 79 1.77 -17.67 9.84
CA THR A 79 0.66 -17.68 10.82
C THR A 79 -0.43 -18.71 10.51
N GLY A 80 -0.30 -19.40 9.37
CA GLY A 80 -1.24 -20.45 8.95
C GLY A 80 -2.59 -19.94 8.48
N ILE A 81 -2.75 -18.62 8.23
CA ILE A 81 -3.98 -18.04 7.67
C ILE A 81 -4.31 -18.70 6.33
N LEU A 82 -3.31 -18.89 5.46
CA LEU A 82 -3.49 -19.55 4.16
C LEU A 82 -3.95 -21.02 4.28
N ARG A 83 -3.63 -21.69 5.39
CA ARG A 83 -4.07 -23.08 5.63
C ARG A 83 -5.55 -23.14 5.97
N ARG A 84 -6.11 -22.13 6.64
CA ARG A 84 -7.53 -22.05 6.98
C ARG A 84 -8.41 -21.94 5.73
N PHE A 85 -7.91 -21.29 4.68
CA PHE A 85 -8.63 -21.18 3.41
C PHE A 85 -8.70 -22.49 2.62
N LYS A 86 -7.87 -23.49 2.93
CA LYS A 86 -7.95 -24.81 2.28
C LYS A 86 -9.20 -25.61 2.67
N VAL A 87 -9.74 -25.35 3.86
CA VAL A 87 -10.91 -26.05 4.41
C VAL A 87 -12.18 -25.19 4.39
N ALA A 88 -12.06 -23.90 4.07
CA ALA A 88 -13.20 -23.01 3.91
C ALA A 88 -13.76 -23.09 2.48
N PRO A 89 -15.08 -22.93 2.27
CA PRO A 89 -15.69 -22.87 0.94
C PRO A 89 -15.44 -21.52 0.27
N ILE A 90 -14.17 -21.15 0.09
CA ILE A 90 -13.73 -19.92 -0.57
C ILE A 90 -12.77 -20.25 -1.70
N THR A 91 -13.00 -19.65 -2.88
CA THR A 91 -12.09 -19.80 -4.02
C THR A 91 -10.89 -18.85 -3.88
N PRO A 92 -9.78 -19.06 -4.62
CA PRO A 92 -8.63 -18.17 -4.57
C PRO A 92 -8.90 -16.74 -5.04
N ALA A 93 -9.85 -16.54 -5.96
CA ALA A 93 -10.11 -15.24 -6.57
C ALA A 93 -10.54 -14.15 -5.56
N PRO A 94 -11.49 -14.40 -4.63
CA PRO A 94 -11.80 -13.46 -3.54
C PRO A 94 -10.62 -13.11 -2.64
N ILE A 95 -9.68 -14.03 -2.44
CA ILE A 95 -8.49 -13.79 -1.60
C ILE A 95 -7.58 -12.77 -2.27
N LEU A 96 -7.31 -12.98 -3.56
CA LEU A 96 -6.51 -12.07 -4.38
C LEU A 96 -7.20 -10.71 -4.54
N ALA A 97 -8.48 -10.70 -4.86
CA ALA A 97 -9.27 -9.47 -5.02
C ALA A 97 -9.25 -8.62 -3.74
N ALA A 98 -9.41 -9.24 -2.57
CA ALA A 98 -9.34 -8.51 -1.31
C ALA A 98 -7.96 -7.93 -1.04
N GLY A 99 -6.88 -8.63 -1.39
CA GLY A 99 -5.52 -8.10 -1.27
C GLY A 99 -5.28 -6.88 -2.16
N VAL A 100 -5.72 -6.95 -3.43
CA VAL A 100 -5.60 -5.83 -4.39
C VAL A 100 -6.44 -4.64 -3.95
N ILE A 101 -7.72 -4.84 -3.62
CA ILE A 101 -8.62 -3.78 -3.14
C ILE A 101 -8.03 -3.11 -1.89
N THR A 102 -7.58 -3.91 -0.94
CA THR A 102 -6.97 -3.39 0.29
C THR A 102 -5.71 -2.57 0.00
N GLY A 103 -4.85 -3.03 -0.91
CA GLY A 103 -3.68 -2.27 -1.34
C GLY A 103 -4.04 -0.93 -1.94
N TRP A 104 -4.99 -0.89 -2.88
CA TRP A 104 -5.46 0.34 -3.51
C TRP A 104 -6.10 1.31 -2.51
N VAL A 105 -7.00 0.82 -1.66
CA VAL A 105 -7.70 1.65 -0.67
C VAL A 105 -6.72 2.26 0.34
N LEU A 106 -5.68 1.53 0.74
CA LEU A 106 -4.68 2.05 1.68
C LEU A 106 -3.65 2.97 1.03
N PHE A 107 -3.37 2.81 -0.27
CA PHE A 107 -2.43 3.67 -0.98
C PHE A 107 -3.03 5.00 -1.43
N MET A 108 -4.33 5.01 -1.77
CA MET A 108 -5.04 6.21 -2.26
C MET A 108 -4.93 7.45 -1.34
N PRO A 109 -5.07 7.34 -0.01
CA PRO A 109 -4.86 8.47 0.89
C PRO A 109 -3.47 9.10 0.77
N THR A 110 -2.43 8.27 0.56
CA THR A 110 -1.06 8.75 0.34
C THR A 110 -0.96 9.53 -0.97
N VAL A 111 -1.60 9.04 -2.04
CA VAL A 111 -1.64 9.75 -3.33
C VAL A 111 -2.29 11.13 -3.18
N VAL A 112 -3.46 11.19 -2.55
CA VAL A 112 -4.17 12.44 -2.29
C VAL A 112 -3.33 13.38 -1.43
N PHE A 113 -2.66 12.85 -0.40
CA PHE A 113 -1.78 13.63 0.46
C PHE A 113 -0.64 14.29 -0.34
N PHE A 114 0.09 13.53 -1.16
CA PHE A 114 1.20 14.11 -1.94
C PHE A 114 0.73 15.09 -3.01
N LEU A 115 -0.42 14.86 -3.63
CA LEU A 115 -1.00 15.81 -4.57
C LEU A 115 -1.51 17.09 -3.90
N ALA A 116 -1.91 17.03 -2.63
CA ALA A 116 -2.39 18.18 -1.88
C ALA A 116 -1.26 19.09 -1.35
N ILE A 117 -0.06 18.54 -1.16
CA ILE A 117 1.12 19.29 -0.68
C ILE A 117 2.10 19.69 -1.80
N ALA A 118 1.82 19.24 -3.02
CA ALA A 118 2.52 19.64 -4.25
C ALA A 118 1.87 20.89 -4.84
#